data_AF-A0A0C3QFH7-F1
#
_entry.id   AF-A0A0C3QFH7-F1
#
_cell.length_a   1.000
_cell.length_b   1.000
_cell.length_c   1.000
_cell.angle_alpha   90.00
_cell.angle_beta   90.00
_cell.angle_gamma   90.00
#
_symmetry.space_group_name_H-M   'P 1'
#
loop_
_entity.id
_entity.type
_entity.pdbx_description
1 polymer ?
#
loop_
_entity_poly.entity_id
_entity_poly.type
_entity_poly.pdbx_seq_one_letter_code
_entity_poly.pdbx_strand_id
1 'polypeptide(L)'
;QRKHVQNIGLLIADEVQLIGGEIGPTYEVVISRTRYVSAQTENKTRIVACGVSLANARELGEWIGANTHTVFNFTPSARPLPMEIHIQTFNIPHFPSLMIAMAKPAYLSIVEHSPTKPVIVFVPARKQCQLTADDILSYCTADGNEDRFLNIELTDLQPHLDHITDKGLVESLKHGIGFYHEALSKQDKKIVERLFSAGAIQVLVASRDTAWSIPVSSYMVIIMGVQFYEGREHRYVDYPVTDVLQMLGRACRPGEDESSRCVLLCQQTRKDFYKKFLAEGLPIESHLPTHMLHDYFMAEIAVKTIENKQDAMDILTWTFFYRRMTQNPNYYNLNSVSHRHLSDHLSELVENTLNDLVSSKCISIEDEMDVSPLNLGMIAAYYNISYVTVEVYSMSLKERTKLKGLLEIVSSSAEFESIPIRRHEDVILRRIYDRVPVKLENVNYEAPHFKTFLLLQAHFSRLHLPPDLASDQAIVLGKVLNLLAACVDVMSSNAYLNALGAMDLSQMCVQAMWDSDSPLKQIPHFDTDVIARCKAKGVDSVIDIMELEDDVRNDLLRMDQRQMRDVATFVNAYPNLDVSHEMEEGEYTAGTPIVLK
;
A
#
# COMPACT_ATOMS: atom_id res chain seq x y z
N GLN A 1 26.44 -1.77 11.45
CA GLN A 1 25.11 -2.32 11.79
C GLN A 1 24.44 -1.50 12.89
N ARG A 2 23.11 -1.43 12.91
CA ARG A 2 22.33 -0.55 13.82
C ARG A 2 22.16 -1.21 15.21
N LYS A 3 22.81 -0.68 16.25
CA LYS A 3 22.76 -1.21 17.63
C LYS A 3 21.34 -1.40 18.19
N HIS A 4 20.42 -0.50 17.86
CA HIS A 4 19.03 -0.59 18.31
C HIS A 4 18.31 -1.84 17.80
N VAL A 5 18.66 -2.34 16.61
CA VAL A 5 18.07 -3.56 16.03
C VAL A 5 18.61 -4.82 16.71
N GLN A 6 19.90 -4.83 17.04
CA GLN A 6 20.56 -5.96 17.72
C GLN A 6 20.13 -6.12 19.19
N ASN A 7 19.59 -5.06 19.79
CA ASN A 7 19.20 -5.04 21.21
C ASN A 7 17.70 -5.33 21.43
N ILE A 8 16.98 -5.75 20.40
CA ILE A 8 15.55 -6.09 20.50
C ILE A 8 15.41 -7.36 21.36
N GLY A 9 14.67 -7.28 22.48
CA GLY A 9 14.40 -8.42 23.35
C GLY A 9 13.15 -9.23 22.97
N LEU A 10 12.21 -8.62 22.24
CA LEU A 10 10.92 -9.22 21.87
C LEU A 10 10.47 -8.72 20.49
N LEU A 11 10.14 -9.66 19.61
CA LEU A 11 9.45 -9.43 18.34
C LEU A 11 8.06 -10.06 18.42
N ILE A 12 7.01 -9.27 18.17
CA ILE A 12 5.64 -9.75 18.03
C ILE A 12 5.29 -9.70 16.55
N ALA A 13 5.06 -10.86 15.95
CA ALA A 13 4.65 -11.03 14.57
C ALA A 13 3.15 -11.35 14.54
N ASP A 14 2.32 -10.32 14.40
CA ASP A 14 0.86 -10.47 14.31
C ASP A 14 0.39 -10.77 12.88
N GLU A 15 -0.77 -11.43 12.76
CA GLU A 15 -1.35 -11.87 11.48
C GLU A 15 -0.35 -12.63 10.57
N VAL A 16 0.40 -13.56 11.16
CA VAL A 16 1.51 -14.28 10.49
C VAL A 16 1.09 -15.04 9.23
N GLN A 17 -0.21 -15.32 9.05
CA GLN A 17 -0.73 -15.91 7.81
C GLN A 17 -0.56 -15.02 6.57
N LEU A 18 -0.30 -13.73 6.75
CA LEU A 18 -0.01 -12.81 5.65
C LEU A 18 1.31 -13.13 4.93
N ILE A 19 2.15 -14.04 5.46
CA ILE A 19 3.30 -14.63 4.75
C ILE A 19 2.87 -15.25 3.41
N GLY A 20 1.67 -15.81 3.32
CA GLY A 20 1.12 -16.35 2.07
C GLY A 20 0.52 -15.30 1.14
N GLY A 21 0.61 -14.00 1.47
CA GLY A 21 0.09 -12.90 0.67
C GLY A 21 1.17 -12.18 -0.13
N GLU A 22 0.81 -11.01 -0.68
CA GLU A 22 1.70 -10.16 -1.49
C GLU A 22 2.84 -9.54 -0.66
N ILE A 23 2.55 -9.07 0.57
CA ILE A 23 3.56 -8.54 1.50
C ILE A 23 4.39 -9.64 2.18
N GLY A 24 4.04 -10.90 1.93
CA GLY A 24 4.53 -12.06 2.64
C GLY A 24 6.04 -12.26 2.58
N PRO A 25 6.70 -12.13 1.42
CA PRO A 25 8.16 -12.24 1.31
C PRO A 25 8.91 -11.29 2.23
N THR A 26 8.48 -10.03 2.32
CA THR A 26 9.09 -9.04 3.23
C THR A 26 8.93 -9.47 4.67
N TYR A 27 7.73 -9.93 5.04
CA TYR A 27 7.45 -10.36 6.40
C TYR A 27 8.30 -11.57 6.80
N GLU A 28 8.40 -12.55 5.90
CA GLU A 28 9.25 -13.74 6.05
C GLU A 28 10.73 -13.37 6.26
N VAL A 29 11.26 -12.46 5.44
CA VAL A 29 12.65 -12.00 5.55
C VAL A 29 12.92 -11.32 6.88
N VAL A 30 12.01 -10.46 7.36
CA VAL A 30 12.18 -9.77 8.66
C VAL A 30 12.24 -10.75 9.83
N ILE A 31 11.36 -11.76 9.85
CA ILE A 31 11.36 -12.80 10.89
C ILE A 31 12.63 -13.65 10.79
N SER A 32 13.01 -14.07 9.58
CA SER A 32 14.21 -14.88 9.32
C SER A 32 15.48 -14.13 9.74
N ARG A 33 15.60 -12.84 9.39
CA ARG A 33 16.70 -11.96 9.79
C ARG A 33 16.76 -11.77 11.30
N THR A 34 15.62 -11.64 11.97
CA THR A 34 15.59 -11.54 13.44
C THR A 34 16.15 -12.80 14.10
N ARG A 35 15.80 -13.98 13.60
CA ARG A 35 16.37 -15.25 14.07
C ARG A 35 17.87 -15.33 13.80
N TYR A 36 18.29 -14.95 12.60
CA TYR A 36 19.70 -14.93 12.22
C TYR A 36 20.51 -14.01 13.14
N VAL A 37 20.06 -12.77 13.35
CA VAL A 37 20.70 -11.82 14.27
C VAL A 37 20.71 -12.34 15.71
N SER A 38 19.61 -12.93 16.19
CA SER A 38 19.57 -13.52 17.53
C SER A 38 20.48 -14.74 17.70
N ALA A 39 20.86 -15.42 16.61
CA ALA A 39 21.80 -16.54 16.64
C ALA A 39 23.26 -16.07 16.58
N GLN A 40 23.52 -14.99 15.86
CA GLN A 40 24.85 -14.37 15.73
C GLN A 40 25.22 -13.51 16.95
N THR A 41 24.21 -12.93 17.62
CA THR A 41 24.40 -12.13 18.83
C THR A 41 24.18 -12.96 20.09
N GLU A 42 24.86 -12.62 21.18
CA GLU A 42 24.59 -13.23 22.49
C GLU A 42 23.24 -12.79 23.11
N ASN A 43 22.53 -11.87 22.42
CA ASN A 43 21.24 -11.33 22.84
C ASN A 43 20.10 -12.20 22.29
N LYS A 44 19.45 -12.97 23.18
CA LYS A 44 18.28 -13.77 22.81
C LYS A 44 17.07 -12.87 22.55
N THR A 45 16.56 -12.90 21.32
CA THR A 45 15.29 -12.25 20.95
C THR A 45 14.14 -13.25 21.08
N ARG A 46 13.12 -12.96 21.89
CA ARG A 46 11.90 -13.78 21.93
C ARG A 46 11.02 -13.43 20.74
N ILE A 47 10.54 -14.43 20.01
CA ILE A 47 9.56 -14.24 18.92
C ILE A 47 8.22 -14.80 19.38
N VAL A 48 7.16 -14.00 19.24
CA VAL A 48 5.77 -14.41 19.47
C VAL A 48 5.01 -14.18 18.17
N ALA A 49 4.55 -15.25 17.53
CA ALA A 49 3.74 -15.17 16.33
C ALA A 49 2.26 -15.39 16.66
N CYS A 50 1.40 -14.50 16.16
CA CYS A 50 -0.04 -14.55 16.30
C CYS A 50 -0.66 -14.61 14.90
N GLY A 51 -1.77 -15.32 14.76
CA GLY A 51 -2.45 -15.45 13.48
C GLY A 51 -3.69 -16.34 13.56
N VAL A 52 -4.30 -16.56 12.40
CA VAL A 52 -5.50 -17.42 12.27
C VAL A 52 -5.16 -18.91 12.44
N SER A 53 -6.18 -19.76 12.47
CA SER A 53 -6.02 -21.22 12.42
C SER A 53 -5.31 -21.67 11.13
N LEU A 54 -4.18 -22.35 11.26
CA LEU A 54 -3.36 -22.78 10.13
C LEU A 54 -3.36 -24.29 9.96
N ALA A 55 -3.36 -24.76 8.72
CA ALA A 55 -3.19 -26.19 8.43
C ALA A 55 -1.76 -26.67 8.74
N ASN A 56 -0.77 -25.78 8.58
CA ASN A 56 0.67 -26.05 8.70
C ASN A 56 1.34 -25.18 9.78
N ALA A 57 0.67 -25.00 10.93
CA ALA A 57 1.20 -24.22 12.06
C ALA A 57 2.49 -24.81 12.65
N ARG A 58 2.70 -26.13 12.51
CA ARG A 58 3.87 -26.81 13.06
C ARG A 58 5.15 -26.36 12.34
N GLU A 59 5.11 -26.30 11.02
CA GLU A 59 6.22 -25.86 10.17
C GLU A 59 6.57 -24.40 10.46
N LEU A 60 5.55 -23.56 10.67
CA LEU A 60 5.73 -22.17 11.08
C LEU A 60 6.36 -22.07 12.47
N GLY A 61 5.89 -22.86 13.44
CA GLY A 61 6.45 -22.94 14.78
C GLY A 61 7.93 -23.37 14.78
N GLU A 62 8.26 -24.43 14.03
CA GLU A 62 9.64 -24.89 13.88
C GLU A 62 10.51 -23.83 13.19
N TRP A 63 9.99 -23.18 12.14
CA TRP A 63 10.68 -22.09 11.48
C TRP A 63 10.96 -20.93 12.42
N ILE A 64 10.05 -20.51 13.30
CA ILE A 64 10.35 -19.41 14.24
C ILE A 64 11.21 -19.84 15.44
N GLY A 65 11.51 -21.14 15.58
CA GLY A 65 12.25 -21.70 16.72
C GLY A 65 11.38 -21.93 17.96
N ALA A 66 10.06 -22.02 17.81
CA ALA A 66 9.15 -22.39 18.89
C ALA A 66 9.24 -23.89 19.17
N ASN A 67 9.20 -24.26 20.46
CA ASN A 67 9.08 -25.66 20.87
C ASN A 67 7.68 -26.16 20.52
N THR A 68 7.52 -27.45 20.19
CA THR A 68 6.22 -28.10 19.92
C THR A 68 5.21 -27.86 21.04
N HIS A 69 5.64 -27.80 22.30
CA HIS A 69 4.77 -27.50 23.45
C HIS A 69 4.32 -26.03 23.56
N THR A 70 4.92 -25.15 22.76
CA THR A 70 4.63 -23.71 22.70
C THR A 70 3.93 -23.28 21.41
N VAL A 71 3.61 -24.23 20.53
CA VAL A 71 2.82 -23.99 19.32
C VAL A 71 1.34 -24.28 19.64
N PHE A 72 0.57 -23.21 19.83
CA PHE A 72 -0.86 -23.30 20.08
C PHE A 72 -1.63 -23.03 18.79
N ASN A 73 -2.09 -24.10 18.13
CA ASN A 73 -2.90 -24.00 16.92
C ASN A 73 -4.30 -24.55 17.21
N PHE A 74 -5.31 -23.70 17.04
CA PHE A 74 -6.70 -24.02 17.35
C PHE A 74 -7.51 -24.23 16.07
N THR A 75 -8.56 -25.03 16.13
CA THR A 75 -9.48 -25.21 15.00
C THR A 75 -10.24 -23.91 14.72
N PRO A 76 -10.68 -23.64 13.46
CA PRO A 76 -11.46 -22.44 13.14
C PRO A 76 -12.75 -22.27 13.96
N SER A 77 -13.27 -23.36 14.53
CA SER A 77 -14.42 -23.41 15.43
C SER A 77 -14.12 -22.98 16.87
N ALA A 78 -12.86 -22.95 17.28
CA ALA A 78 -12.43 -22.55 18.62
C ALA A 78 -12.43 -21.01 18.74
N ARG A 79 -13.63 -20.43 18.67
CA ARG A 79 -13.88 -19.00 18.77
C ARG A 79 -14.52 -18.66 20.12
N PRO A 80 -14.31 -17.45 20.66
CA PRO A 80 -15.04 -16.98 21.83
C PRO A 80 -16.56 -17.01 21.65
N LEU A 81 -17.03 -16.77 20.42
CA LEU A 81 -18.44 -16.86 20.03
C LEU A 81 -18.61 -17.94 18.96
N PRO A 82 -19.57 -18.87 19.11
CA PRO A 82 -19.92 -19.80 18.04
C PRO A 82 -20.43 -19.01 16.83
N MET A 83 -20.00 -19.42 15.63
CA MET A 83 -20.32 -18.73 14.39
C MET A 83 -21.05 -19.65 13.41
N GLU A 84 -22.24 -19.26 12.97
CA GLU A 84 -23.00 -19.95 11.93
C GLU A 84 -22.66 -19.35 10.56
N ILE A 85 -22.07 -20.15 9.66
CA ILE A 85 -21.70 -19.72 8.31
C ILE A 85 -22.68 -20.30 7.29
N HIS A 86 -23.38 -19.43 6.57
CA HIS A 86 -24.28 -19.77 5.47
C HIS A 86 -23.63 -19.42 4.14
N ILE A 87 -23.41 -20.40 3.26
CA ILE A 87 -22.88 -20.17 1.91
C ILE A 87 -24.02 -20.27 0.91
N GLN A 88 -24.39 -19.14 0.31
CA GLN A 88 -25.39 -19.07 -0.74
C GLN A 88 -24.71 -18.85 -2.10
N THR A 89 -25.08 -19.70 -3.06
CA THR A 89 -24.44 -19.73 -4.36
C THR A 89 -25.33 -19.25 -5.48
N PHE A 90 -24.69 -18.70 -6.51
CA PHE A 90 -25.34 -18.15 -7.69
C PHE A 90 -24.69 -18.70 -8.96
N ASN A 91 -25.50 -19.01 -9.98
CA ASN A 91 -25.04 -19.51 -11.27
C ASN A 91 -25.05 -18.41 -12.34
N ILE A 92 -24.46 -17.25 -12.03
CA ILE A 92 -24.37 -16.10 -12.94
C ILE A 92 -22.88 -15.76 -13.15
N PRO A 93 -22.32 -16.02 -14.34
CA PRO A 93 -20.91 -15.72 -14.63
C PRO A 93 -20.63 -14.21 -14.73
N HIS A 94 -21.57 -13.44 -15.26
CA HIS A 94 -21.40 -12.00 -15.46
C HIS A 94 -21.47 -11.24 -14.12
N PHE A 95 -20.33 -10.76 -13.64
CA PHE A 95 -20.18 -10.20 -12.29
C PHE A 95 -21.11 -9.01 -11.96
N PRO A 96 -21.32 -8.00 -12.83
CA PRO A 96 -22.28 -6.94 -12.53
C PRO A 96 -23.71 -7.47 -12.32
N SER A 97 -24.14 -8.43 -13.15
CA SER A 97 -25.46 -9.09 -12.99
C SER A 97 -25.52 -9.95 -11.74
N LEU A 98 -24.41 -10.59 -11.36
CA LEU A 98 -24.27 -11.35 -10.13
C LEU A 98 -24.50 -10.45 -8.90
N MET A 99 -23.88 -9.27 -8.87
CA MET A 99 -24.06 -8.32 -7.76
C MET A 99 -25.52 -7.87 -7.60
N ILE A 100 -26.19 -7.54 -8.70
CA ILE A 100 -27.63 -7.19 -8.67
C ILE A 100 -28.47 -8.37 -8.14
N ALA A 101 -28.19 -9.60 -8.61
CA ALA A 101 -28.91 -10.79 -8.17
C ALA A 101 -28.68 -11.13 -6.69
N MET A 102 -27.55 -10.69 -6.11
CA MET A 102 -27.21 -10.90 -4.70
C MET A 102 -27.89 -9.88 -3.76
N ALA A 103 -28.34 -8.72 -4.26
CA ALA A 103 -28.84 -7.63 -3.42
C ALA A 103 -30.09 -8.04 -2.61
N LYS A 104 -31.08 -8.65 -3.28
CA LYS A 104 -32.29 -9.15 -2.60
C LYS A 104 -31.99 -10.25 -1.57
N PRO A 105 -31.20 -11.29 -1.89
CA PRO A 105 -30.75 -12.26 -0.90
C PRO A 105 -30.01 -11.64 0.29
N ALA A 106 -29.15 -10.65 0.08
CA ALA A 106 -28.46 -9.96 1.17
C ALA A 106 -29.48 -9.29 2.11
N TYR A 107 -30.46 -8.56 1.58
CA TYR A 107 -31.55 -7.98 2.36
C TYR A 107 -32.34 -9.04 3.15
N LEU A 108 -32.77 -10.12 2.48
CA LEU A 108 -33.54 -11.20 3.13
C LEU A 108 -32.73 -11.87 4.25
N SER A 109 -31.43 -12.07 4.07
CA SER A 109 -30.54 -12.58 5.12
C SER A 109 -30.47 -11.66 6.34
N ILE A 110 -30.49 -10.33 6.15
CA ILE A 110 -30.55 -9.38 7.28
C ILE A 110 -31.84 -9.59 8.06
N VAL A 111 -32.97 -9.63 7.36
CA VAL A 111 -34.30 -9.77 7.98
C VAL A 111 -34.46 -11.12 8.70
N GLU A 112 -33.97 -12.20 8.10
CA GLU A 112 -34.11 -13.55 8.64
C GLU A 112 -33.14 -13.80 9.82
N HIS A 113 -31.87 -13.42 9.66
CA HIS A 113 -30.81 -13.86 10.56
C HIS A 113 -30.41 -12.82 11.61
N SER A 114 -30.66 -11.53 11.36
CA SER A 114 -30.26 -10.41 12.23
C SER A 114 -31.28 -9.27 12.21
N PRO A 115 -32.53 -9.50 12.62
CA PRO A 115 -33.61 -8.51 12.47
C PRO A 115 -33.37 -7.22 13.25
N THR A 116 -32.73 -7.29 14.42
CA THR A 116 -32.50 -6.14 15.32
C THR A 116 -31.04 -5.90 15.67
N LYS A 117 -30.13 -6.79 15.25
CA LYS A 117 -28.71 -6.73 15.61
C LYS A 117 -27.87 -6.13 14.47
N PRO A 118 -26.73 -5.49 14.78
CA PRO A 118 -25.87 -4.84 13.79
C PRO A 118 -25.33 -5.81 12.73
N VAL A 119 -25.28 -5.33 11.49
CA VAL A 119 -24.81 -6.08 10.32
C VAL A 119 -23.79 -5.27 9.52
N ILE A 120 -22.68 -5.91 9.14
CA ILE A 120 -21.74 -5.37 8.17
C ILE A 120 -21.88 -6.12 6.85
N VAL A 121 -22.03 -5.41 5.74
CA VAL A 121 -22.09 -5.97 4.38
C VAL A 121 -20.82 -5.57 3.63
N PHE A 122 -19.91 -6.52 3.40
CA PHE A 122 -18.71 -6.29 2.59
C PHE A 122 -19.00 -6.42 1.10
N VAL A 123 -18.54 -5.44 0.33
CA VAL A 123 -18.74 -5.35 -1.13
C VAL A 123 -17.41 -5.11 -1.87
N PRO A 124 -17.30 -5.49 -3.16
CA PRO A 124 -16.05 -5.47 -3.92
C PRO A 124 -15.43 -4.11 -4.23
N ALA A 125 -16.21 -3.03 -4.19
CA ALA A 125 -15.74 -1.73 -4.60
C ALA A 125 -16.48 -0.63 -3.86
N ARG A 126 -15.82 0.52 -3.70
CA ARG A 126 -16.42 1.74 -3.17
C ARG A 126 -17.76 2.10 -3.80
N LYS A 127 -17.84 2.15 -5.14
CA LYS A 127 -19.09 2.49 -5.85
C LYS A 127 -20.20 1.49 -5.53
N GLN A 128 -19.83 0.23 -5.31
CA GLN A 128 -20.79 -0.80 -4.93
C GLN A 128 -21.35 -0.57 -3.52
N CYS A 129 -20.63 0.10 -2.62
CA CYS A 129 -21.16 0.39 -1.28
C CYS A 129 -22.43 1.23 -1.36
N GLN A 130 -22.41 2.29 -2.16
CA GLN A 130 -23.56 3.15 -2.36
C GLN A 130 -24.69 2.40 -3.09
N LEU A 131 -24.38 1.71 -4.19
CA LEU A 131 -25.38 0.94 -4.95
C LEU A 131 -26.08 -0.11 -4.09
N THR A 132 -25.31 -0.87 -3.28
CA THR A 132 -25.88 -1.87 -2.38
C THR A 132 -26.68 -1.24 -1.24
N ALA A 133 -26.28 -0.07 -0.72
CA ALA A 133 -27.07 0.66 0.26
C ALA A 133 -28.43 1.12 -0.33
N ASP A 134 -28.42 1.66 -1.55
CA ASP A 134 -29.62 2.09 -2.28
C ASP A 134 -30.54 0.89 -2.60
N ASP A 135 -29.97 -0.26 -2.97
CA ASP A 135 -30.72 -1.49 -3.21
C ASP A 135 -31.39 -2.00 -1.91
N ILE A 136 -30.65 -2.03 -0.79
CA ILE A 136 -31.19 -2.43 0.51
C ILE A 136 -32.33 -1.50 0.93
N LEU A 137 -32.16 -0.18 0.78
CA LEU A 137 -33.20 0.81 1.05
C LEU A 137 -34.45 0.56 0.18
N SER A 138 -34.26 0.34 -1.11
CA SER A 138 -35.36 0.06 -2.06
C SER A 138 -36.17 -1.18 -1.65
N TYR A 139 -35.51 -2.22 -1.11
CA TYR A 139 -36.20 -3.40 -0.57
C TYR A 139 -36.90 -3.13 0.76
N CYS A 140 -36.37 -2.25 1.63
CA CYS A 140 -37.06 -1.82 2.84
C CYS A 140 -38.36 -1.08 2.53
N THR A 141 -38.33 -0.19 1.54
CA THR A 141 -39.51 0.50 1.01
C THR A 141 -40.53 -0.48 0.43
N ALA A 142 -40.08 -1.48 -0.33
CA ALA A 142 -40.96 -2.49 -0.91
C ALA A 142 -41.66 -3.36 0.17
N ASP A 143 -41.01 -3.58 1.32
CA ASP A 143 -41.56 -4.26 2.49
C ASP A 143 -42.43 -3.35 3.38
N GLY A 144 -42.59 -2.07 3.03
CA GLY A 144 -43.44 -1.11 3.75
C GLY A 144 -42.86 -0.61 5.06
N ASN A 145 -41.55 -0.77 5.31
CA ASN A 145 -40.87 -0.24 6.49
C ASN A 145 -39.51 0.35 6.08
N GLU A 146 -39.55 1.60 5.62
CA GLU A 146 -38.38 2.34 5.09
C GLU A 146 -37.29 2.56 6.13
N ASP A 147 -37.66 2.82 7.39
CA ASP A 147 -36.73 3.18 8.47
C ASP A 147 -36.41 1.99 9.39
N ARG A 148 -36.60 0.76 8.91
CA ARG A 148 -36.44 -0.48 9.69
C ARG A 148 -35.11 -0.57 10.44
N PHE A 149 -34.04 -0.05 9.86
CA PHE A 149 -32.68 -0.17 10.36
C PHE A 149 -32.23 1.04 11.19
N LEU A 150 -33.11 2.03 11.39
CA LEU A 150 -32.86 3.19 12.22
C LEU A 150 -33.43 2.95 13.62
N ASN A 151 -32.56 2.96 14.62
CA ASN A 151 -32.94 2.69 16.02
C ASN A 151 -33.08 3.95 16.88
N ILE A 152 -32.98 5.13 16.27
CA ILE A 152 -33.10 6.44 16.93
C ILE A 152 -34.09 7.33 16.19
N GLU A 153 -34.57 8.38 16.84
CA GLU A 153 -35.38 9.38 16.13
C GLU A 153 -34.53 10.23 15.18
N LEU A 154 -35.10 10.64 14.05
CA LEU A 154 -34.41 11.49 13.06
C LEU A 154 -33.94 12.83 13.66
N THR A 155 -34.63 13.34 14.67
CA THR A 155 -34.28 14.55 15.42
C THR A 155 -32.94 14.44 16.12
N ASP A 156 -32.64 13.28 16.71
CA ASP A 156 -31.37 13.00 17.39
C ASP A 156 -30.24 12.70 16.39
N LEU A 157 -30.59 12.19 15.20
CA LEU A 157 -29.63 11.93 14.12
C LEU A 157 -29.20 13.22 13.41
N GLN A 158 -30.11 14.20 13.26
CA GLN A 158 -29.90 15.41 12.45
C GLN A 158 -28.61 16.18 12.76
N PRO A 159 -28.21 16.41 14.03
CA PRO A 159 -26.96 17.10 14.35
C PRO A 159 -25.73 16.38 13.80
N HIS A 160 -25.77 15.06 13.66
CA HIS A 160 -24.68 14.29 13.06
C HIS A 160 -24.67 14.41 11.54
N LEU A 161 -25.85 14.39 10.90
CA LEU A 161 -25.99 14.52 9.44
C LEU A 161 -25.50 15.87 8.93
N ASP A 162 -25.70 16.95 9.69
CA ASP A 162 -25.27 18.30 9.32
C ASP A 162 -23.74 18.43 9.20
N HIS A 163 -23.00 17.51 9.83
CA HIS A 163 -21.54 17.47 9.82
C HIS A 163 -20.96 16.51 8.77
N ILE A 164 -21.81 15.83 7.99
CA ILE A 164 -21.37 14.88 6.96
C ILE A 164 -21.21 15.59 5.62
N THR A 165 -20.11 15.31 4.93
CA THR A 165 -19.81 15.94 3.64
C THR A 165 -20.47 15.25 2.45
N ASP A 166 -20.58 13.92 2.50
CA ASP A 166 -21.15 13.11 1.42
C ASP A 166 -22.69 13.08 1.50
N LYS A 167 -23.34 13.62 0.46
CA LYS A 167 -24.80 13.69 0.38
C LYS A 167 -25.47 12.31 0.26
N GLY A 168 -24.84 11.38 -0.46
CA GLY A 168 -25.37 10.02 -0.58
C GLY A 168 -25.37 9.30 0.76
N LEU A 169 -24.33 9.53 1.57
CA LEU A 169 -24.24 9.00 2.92
C LEU A 169 -25.31 9.58 3.85
N VAL A 170 -25.61 10.87 3.71
CA VAL A 170 -26.69 11.52 4.48
C VAL A 170 -28.04 10.89 4.17
N GLU A 171 -28.34 10.63 2.89
CA GLU A 171 -29.61 10.01 2.50
C GLU A 171 -29.72 8.57 3.03
N SER A 172 -28.68 7.75 2.90
CA SER A 172 -28.73 6.37 3.38
C SER A 172 -28.82 6.29 4.91
N LEU A 173 -28.11 7.17 5.64
CA LEU A 173 -28.09 7.17 7.10
C LEU A 173 -29.44 7.52 7.72
N LYS A 174 -30.26 8.35 7.06
CA LYS A 174 -31.62 8.67 7.52
C LYS A 174 -32.50 7.43 7.66
N HIS A 175 -32.21 6.37 6.91
CA HIS A 175 -32.93 5.11 6.96
C HIS A 175 -32.18 4.02 7.75
N GLY A 176 -31.12 4.40 8.47
CA GLY A 176 -30.35 3.47 9.30
C GLY A 176 -29.32 2.62 8.55
N ILE A 177 -28.96 3.02 7.32
CA ILE A 177 -27.98 2.34 6.48
C ILE A 177 -26.76 3.26 6.27
N GLY A 178 -25.63 2.91 6.86
CA GLY A 178 -24.36 3.58 6.59
C GLY A 178 -23.59 2.88 5.47
N PHE A 179 -22.68 3.60 4.81
CA PHE A 179 -21.61 2.97 4.04
C PHE A 179 -20.23 3.47 4.47
N TYR A 180 -19.22 2.62 4.31
CA TYR A 180 -17.85 2.87 4.75
C TYR A 180 -16.86 2.46 3.66
N HIS A 181 -16.09 3.41 3.15
CA HIS A 181 -15.08 3.14 2.11
C HIS A 181 -13.83 4.01 2.33
N GLU A 182 -12.73 3.64 1.69
CA GLU A 182 -11.41 4.24 1.82
C GLU A 182 -11.42 5.75 1.54
N ALA A 183 -12.22 6.19 0.57
CA ALA A 183 -12.30 7.59 0.15
C ALA A 183 -13.20 8.51 1.00
N LEU A 184 -13.86 8.02 2.06
CA LEU A 184 -14.63 8.89 2.97
C LEU A 184 -13.70 9.82 3.76
N SER A 185 -14.18 11.02 4.07
CA SER A 185 -13.42 11.94 4.92
C SER A 185 -13.22 11.35 6.32
N LYS A 186 -12.13 11.73 7.00
CA LYS A 186 -11.86 11.27 8.37
C LYS A 186 -13.01 11.60 9.34
N GLN A 187 -13.69 12.71 9.09
CA GLN A 187 -14.85 13.14 9.87
C GLN A 187 -16.05 12.22 9.62
N ASP A 188 -16.39 11.96 8.35
CA ASP A 188 -17.52 11.10 7.99
C ASP A 188 -17.33 9.67 8.52
N LYS A 189 -16.11 9.11 8.37
CA LYS A 189 -15.76 7.78 8.93
C LYS A 189 -16.06 7.71 10.41
N LYS A 190 -15.58 8.69 11.18
CA LYS A 190 -15.77 8.75 12.64
C LYS A 190 -17.23 8.90 13.05
N ILE A 191 -18.04 9.64 12.27
CA ILE A 191 -19.47 9.78 12.54
C ILE A 191 -20.18 8.45 12.30
N VAL A 192 -19.94 7.80 11.15
CA VAL A 192 -20.54 6.49 10.81
C VAL A 192 -20.17 5.41 11.84
N GLU A 193 -18.88 5.33 12.20
CA GLU A 193 -18.40 4.40 13.23
C GLU A 193 -19.14 4.59 14.55
N ARG A 194 -19.28 5.84 15.02
CA ARG A 194 -19.97 6.15 16.28
C ARG A 194 -21.45 5.78 16.22
N LEU A 195 -22.13 6.12 15.13
CA LEU A 195 -23.55 5.80 14.96
C LEU A 195 -23.77 4.28 14.96
N PHE A 196 -22.89 3.52 14.30
CA PHE A 196 -22.98 2.06 14.25
C PHE A 196 -22.65 1.42 15.60
N SER A 197 -21.57 1.83 16.26
CA SER A 197 -21.17 1.30 17.57
C SER A 197 -22.17 1.64 18.68
N ALA A 198 -22.85 2.80 18.59
CA ALA A 198 -23.93 3.16 19.51
C ALA A 198 -25.23 2.39 19.23
N GLY A 199 -25.30 1.64 18.12
CA GLY A 199 -26.51 0.93 17.70
C GLY A 199 -27.57 1.84 17.09
N ALA A 200 -27.27 3.11 16.77
CA ALA A 200 -28.22 4.04 16.17
C ALA A 200 -28.59 3.65 14.74
N ILE A 201 -27.61 3.13 13.99
CA ILE A 201 -27.80 2.53 12.67
C ILE A 201 -27.47 1.03 12.76
N GLN A 202 -28.27 0.20 12.11
CA GLN A 202 -28.11 -1.25 12.18
C GLN A 202 -27.25 -1.82 11.06
N VAL A 203 -27.27 -1.23 9.86
CA VAL A 203 -26.59 -1.79 8.68
C VAL A 203 -25.44 -0.89 8.25
N LEU A 204 -24.27 -1.50 8.02
CA LEU A 204 -23.09 -0.82 7.51
C LEU A 204 -22.55 -1.54 6.26
N VAL A 205 -22.59 -0.89 5.11
CA VAL A 205 -22.03 -1.42 3.85
C VAL A 205 -20.57 -0.99 3.70
N ALA A 206 -19.64 -1.91 3.81
CA ALA A 206 -18.20 -1.62 3.81
C ALA A 206 -17.51 -2.08 2.52
N SER A 207 -16.61 -1.26 1.97
CA SER A 207 -15.73 -1.65 0.85
C SER A 207 -14.75 -2.72 1.31
N ARG A 208 -14.40 -3.67 0.44
CA ARG A 208 -13.40 -4.71 0.74
C ARG A 208 -12.08 -4.13 1.25
N ASP A 209 -11.67 -2.99 0.71
CA ASP A 209 -10.39 -2.34 1.03
C ASP A 209 -10.35 -1.83 2.48
N THR A 210 -11.52 -1.73 3.12
CA THR A 210 -11.64 -1.31 4.52
C THR A 210 -11.65 -2.47 5.51
N ALA A 211 -11.66 -3.74 5.07
CA ALA A 211 -11.77 -4.91 5.94
C ALA A 211 -10.74 -4.94 7.07
N TRP A 212 -9.51 -4.50 6.79
CA TRP A 212 -8.42 -4.40 7.76
C TRP A 212 -8.52 -3.15 8.64
N SER A 213 -8.98 -2.02 8.08
CA SER A 213 -8.99 -0.71 8.76
C SER A 213 -10.25 -0.37 9.55
N ILE A 214 -11.38 -1.06 9.30
CA ILE A 214 -12.66 -0.73 9.92
C ILE A 214 -12.63 -1.03 11.42
N PRO A 215 -12.90 -0.05 12.31
CA PRO A 215 -12.72 -0.22 13.76
C PRO A 215 -13.99 -0.73 14.47
N VAL A 216 -14.98 -1.21 13.73
CA VAL A 216 -16.26 -1.70 14.28
C VAL A 216 -16.44 -3.20 14.06
N SER A 217 -17.17 -3.82 14.98
CA SER A 217 -17.60 -5.22 14.92
C SER A 217 -19.12 -5.29 14.88
N SER A 218 -19.65 -6.38 14.34
CA SER A 218 -21.09 -6.63 14.20
C SER A 218 -21.49 -7.99 14.76
N TYR A 219 -22.80 -8.23 14.85
CA TYR A 219 -23.33 -9.57 15.15
C TYR A 219 -23.28 -10.47 13.90
N MET A 220 -23.64 -9.89 12.75
CA MET A 220 -23.64 -10.59 11.48
C MET A 220 -22.76 -9.89 10.44
N VAL A 221 -22.07 -10.68 9.63
CA VAL A 221 -21.37 -10.20 8.43
C VAL A 221 -21.98 -10.84 7.19
N ILE A 222 -22.17 -10.05 6.14
CA ILE A 222 -22.51 -10.53 4.80
C ILE A 222 -21.32 -10.20 3.89
N ILE A 223 -20.78 -11.19 3.21
CA ILE A 223 -19.75 -10.99 2.19
C ILE A 223 -20.42 -11.14 0.84
N MET A 224 -20.65 -10.01 0.17
CA MET A 224 -21.40 -9.92 -1.07
C MET A 224 -20.45 -9.90 -2.26
N GLY A 225 -20.27 -11.06 -2.90
CA GLY A 225 -19.30 -11.23 -3.97
C GLY A 225 -17.88 -11.36 -3.40
N VAL A 226 -17.18 -12.40 -3.84
CA VAL A 226 -15.83 -12.76 -3.39
C VAL A 226 -14.78 -12.53 -4.48
N GLN A 227 -15.04 -11.58 -5.37
CA GLN A 227 -14.14 -11.26 -6.48
C GLN A 227 -14.08 -9.76 -6.67
N PHE A 228 -12.94 -9.27 -7.14
CA PHE A 228 -12.77 -7.88 -7.56
C PHE A 228 -12.19 -7.83 -8.97
N TYR A 229 -12.32 -6.68 -9.62
CA TYR A 229 -11.77 -6.49 -10.95
C TYR A 229 -10.30 -6.07 -10.85
N GLU A 230 -9.41 -6.88 -11.42
CA GLU A 230 -8.00 -6.57 -11.59
C GLU A 230 -7.82 -5.96 -12.98
N GLY A 231 -7.52 -4.66 -13.03
CA GLY A 231 -7.43 -3.93 -14.29
C GLY A 231 -6.19 -4.26 -15.11
N ARG A 232 -5.08 -4.69 -14.49
CA ARG A 232 -3.87 -5.09 -15.22
C ARG A 232 -4.11 -6.29 -16.13
N GLU A 233 -4.85 -7.28 -15.62
CA GLU A 233 -5.17 -8.52 -16.33
C GLU A 233 -6.54 -8.48 -17.01
N HIS A 234 -7.26 -7.35 -16.90
CA HIS A 234 -8.62 -7.15 -17.38
C HIS A 234 -9.63 -8.23 -16.97
N ARG A 235 -9.47 -8.83 -15.79
CA ARG A 235 -10.31 -9.95 -15.32
C ARG A 235 -10.75 -9.80 -13.88
N TYR A 236 -11.75 -10.58 -13.50
CA TYR A 236 -12.10 -10.73 -12.09
C TYR A 236 -11.21 -11.78 -11.44
N VAL A 237 -10.64 -11.41 -10.30
CA VAL A 237 -9.81 -12.28 -9.46
C VAL A 237 -10.51 -12.47 -8.11
N ASP A 238 -10.36 -13.66 -7.54
CA ASP A 238 -10.99 -13.99 -6.25
C ASP A 238 -10.30 -13.23 -5.11
N TYR A 239 -11.03 -12.98 -4.01
CA TYR A 239 -10.42 -12.38 -2.83
C TYR A 239 -9.38 -13.32 -2.21
N PRO A 240 -8.25 -12.77 -1.72
CA PRO A 240 -7.38 -13.50 -0.80
C PRO A 240 -8.20 -14.09 0.35
N VAL A 241 -7.92 -15.34 0.71
CA VAL A 241 -8.65 -16.02 1.80
C VAL A 241 -8.42 -15.29 3.12
N THR A 242 -7.26 -14.68 3.32
CA THR A 242 -6.93 -13.83 4.47
C THR A 242 -7.89 -12.65 4.62
N ASP A 243 -8.23 -11.96 3.53
CA ASP A 243 -9.21 -10.86 3.54
C ASP A 243 -10.60 -11.37 3.92
N VAL A 244 -11.01 -12.52 3.37
CA VAL A 244 -12.31 -13.14 3.67
C VAL A 244 -12.39 -13.54 5.15
N LEU A 245 -11.33 -14.11 5.71
CA LEU A 245 -11.24 -14.43 7.14
C LEU A 245 -11.27 -13.17 8.01
N GLN A 246 -10.64 -12.08 7.57
CA GLN A 246 -10.69 -10.80 8.26
C GLN A 246 -12.11 -10.22 8.27
N MET A 247 -12.82 -10.28 7.14
CA MET A 247 -14.22 -9.87 7.05
C MET A 247 -15.11 -10.70 7.99
N LEU A 248 -14.94 -12.03 7.97
CA LEU A 248 -15.61 -12.96 8.91
C LEU A 248 -15.30 -12.62 10.37
N GLY A 249 -14.06 -12.22 10.67
CA GLY A 249 -13.62 -11.82 12.01
C GLY A 249 -14.36 -10.62 12.58
N ARG A 250 -14.99 -9.78 11.73
CA ARG A 250 -15.79 -8.63 12.18
C ARG A 250 -17.12 -9.03 12.81
N ALA A 251 -17.61 -10.25 12.56
CA ALA A 251 -18.77 -10.80 13.25
C ALA A 251 -18.38 -11.31 14.66
N CYS A 252 -17.92 -10.41 15.53
CA CYS A 252 -17.40 -10.79 16.86
C CYS A 252 -17.58 -9.67 17.88
N ARG A 253 -18.56 -9.83 18.79
CA ARG A 253 -18.83 -8.91 19.92
C ARG A 253 -18.93 -9.67 21.24
N PRO A 254 -17.80 -10.19 21.73
CA PRO A 254 -17.78 -10.97 22.97
C PRO A 254 -18.23 -10.08 24.14
N GLY A 255 -19.27 -10.50 24.86
CA GLY A 255 -19.88 -9.76 25.96
C GLY A 255 -21.24 -9.13 25.64
N GLU A 256 -21.55 -8.92 24.36
CA GLU A 256 -22.87 -8.44 23.91
C GLU A 256 -23.71 -9.57 23.31
N ASP A 257 -23.08 -10.44 22.51
CA ASP A 257 -23.75 -11.52 21.80
C ASP A 257 -23.38 -12.91 22.36
N GLU A 258 -24.30 -13.88 22.22
CA GLU A 258 -24.06 -15.30 22.55
C GLU A 258 -23.58 -16.13 21.34
N SER A 259 -23.80 -15.62 20.12
CA SER A 259 -23.43 -16.24 18.87
C SER A 259 -23.15 -15.18 17.81
N SER A 260 -22.59 -15.59 16.67
CA SER A 260 -22.31 -14.74 15.53
C SER A 260 -22.76 -15.42 14.24
N ARG A 261 -23.00 -14.64 13.20
CA ARG A 261 -23.45 -15.17 11.90
C ARG A 261 -22.64 -14.60 10.75
N CYS A 262 -22.43 -15.43 9.73
CA CYS A 262 -21.88 -14.98 8.47
C CYS A 262 -22.68 -15.53 7.30
N VAL A 263 -22.96 -14.68 6.31
CA VAL A 263 -23.54 -15.09 5.03
C VAL A 263 -22.54 -14.79 3.92
N LEU A 264 -22.08 -15.82 3.23
CA LEU A 264 -21.16 -15.72 2.10
C LEU A 264 -21.94 -15.89 0.80
N LEU A 265 -22.05 -14.83 0.02
CA LEU A 265 -22.70 -14.83 -1.30
C LEU A 265 -21.61 -14.96 -2.37
N CYS A 266 -21.54 -16.11 -3.05
CA CYS A 266 -20.51 -16.36 -4.05
C CYS A 266 -21.02 -17.09 -5.30
N GLN A 267 -20.19 -17.16 -6.33
CA GLN A 267 -20.47 -18.02 -7.48
C GLN A 267 -20.45 -19.50 -7.07
N GLN A 268 -21.26 -20.32 -7.74
CA GLN A 268 -21.34 -21.78 -7.49
C GLN A 268 -19.97 -22.46 -7.59
N THR A 269 -19.12 -22.03 -8.53
CA THR A 269 -17.78 -22.56 -8.78
C THR A 269 -16.79 -22.36 -7.63
N ARG A 270 -17.10 -21.46 -6.68
CA ARG A 270 -16.24 -21.13 -5.53
C ARG A 270 -16.70 -21.72 -4.21
N LYS A 271 -17.87 -22.38 -4.19
CA LYS A 271 -18.48 -22.92 -2.97
C LYS A 271 -17.55 -23.87 -2.23
N ASP A 272 -17.06 -24.89 -2.92
CA ASP A 272 -16.28 -25.96 -2.29
C ASP A 272 -14.91 -25.46 -1.84
N PHE A 273 -14.34 -24.49 -2.56
CA PHE A 273 -13.11 -23.79 -2.17
C PHE A 273 -13.30 -23.13 -0.79
N TYR A 274 -14.25 -22.21 -0.65
CA TYR A 274 -14.45 -21.51 0.63
C TYR A 274 -14.95 -22.44 1.73
N LYS A 275 -15.81 -23.42 1.41
CA LYS A 275 -16.27 -24.42 2.39
C LYS A 275 -15.09 -25.19 3.01
N LYS A 276 -14.07 -25.54 2.21
CA LYS A 276 -12.89 -26.26 2.70
C LYS A 276 -12.03 -25.39 3.62
N PHE A 277 -11.64 -24.19 3.19
CA PHE A 277 -10.74 -23.34 3.98
C PHE A 277 -11.37 -22.80 5.27
N LEU A 278 -12.68 -22.57 5.28
CA LEU A 278 -13.41 -22.17 6.48
C LEU A 278 -13.50 -23.30 7.52
N ALA A 279 -13.35 -24.56 7.10
CA ALA A 279 -13.42 -25.73 7.98
C ALA A 279 -12.04 -26.21 8.47
N GLU A 280 -11.04 -26.27 7.58
CA GLU A 280 -9.76 -26.95 7.83
C GLU A 280 -8.64 -25.99 8.29
N GLY A 281 -8.81 -24.68 8.12
CA GLY A 281 -7.76 -23.68 8.35
C GLY A 281 -6.93 -23.41 7.10
N LEU A 282 -6.12 -22.34 7.14
CA LEU A 282 -5.39 -21.85 5.97
C LEU A 282 -4.01 -22.54 5.86
N PRO A 283 -3.67 -23.19 4.73
CA PRO A 283 -2.28 -23.52 4.43
C PRO A 283 -1.54 -22.26 3.98
N ILE A 284 -0.36 -22.01 4.56
CA ILE A 284 0.53 -20.91 4.17
C ILE A 284 1.69 -21.49 3.35
N GLU A 285 1.98 -20.88 2.21
CA GLU A 285 3.20 -21.14 1.44
C GLU A 285 4.07 -19.88 1.38
N SER A 286 5.36 -20.05 1.13
CA SER A 286 6.27 -18.93 0.90
C SER A 286 6.21 -18.46 -0.55
N HIS A 287 6.22 -17.16 -0.74
CA HIS A 287 6.34 -16.50 -2.04
C HIS A 287 7.72 -15.85 -2.25
N LEU A 288 8.66 -16.06 -1.33
CA LEU A 288 10.01 -15.48 -1.38
C LEU A 288 10.75 -15.71 -2.70
N PRO A 289 10.85 -16.95 -3.24
CA PRO A 289 11.64 -17.20 -4.46
C PRO A 289 11.08 -16.50 -5.70
N THR A 290 9.77 -16.25 -5.76
CA THR A 290 9.11 -15.70 -6.95
C THR A 290 9.07 -14.17 -6.96
N HIS A 291 9.00 -13.53 -5.78
CA HIS A 291 8.65 -12.11 -5.68
C HIS A 291 9.74 -11.19 -5.12
N MET A 292 10.69 -11.69 -4.31
CA MET A 292 11.60 -10.80 -3.57
C MET A 292 13.01 -11.37 -3.36
N LEU A 293 13.35 -12.49 -3.99
CA LEU A 293 14.63 -13.16 -3.75
C LEU A 293 15.83 -12.32 -4.18
N HIS A 294 15.79 -11.71 -5.37
CA HIS A 294 16.84 -10.84 -5.89
C HIS A 294 17.09 -9.64 -4.96
N ASP A 295 16.02 -8.95 -4.55
CA ASP A 295 16.11 -7.79 -3.66
C ASP A 295 16.61 -8.18 -2.25
N TYR A 296 16.20 -9.36 -1.76
CA TYR A 296 16.70 -9.90 -0.51
C TYR A 296 18.21 -10.17 -0.56
N PHE A 297 18.68 -10.88 -1.59
CA PHE A 297 20.10 -11.18 -1.76
C PHE A 297 20.93 -9.91 -1.93
N MET A 298 20.48 -8.99 -2.76
CA MET A 298 21.16 -7.72 -2.98
C MET A 298 21.29 -6.91 -1.68
N ALA A 299 20.24 -6.84 -0.86
CA ALA A 299 20.31 -6.16 0.44
C ALA A 299 21.28 -6.85 1.42
N GLU A 300 21.34 -8.17 1.44
CA GLU A 300 22.23 -8.93 2.33
C GLU A 300 23.69 -8.92 1.85
N ILE A 301 23.94 -8.88 0.54
CA ILE A 301 25.28 -8.68 -0.05
C ILE A 301 25.79 -7.27 0.26
N ALA A 302 24.93 -6.24 0.15
CA ALA A 302 25.30 -4.86 0.49
C ALA A 302 25.73 -4.69 1.96
N VAL A 303 25.14 -5.49 2.87
CA VAL A 303 25.48 -5.50 4.31
C VAL A 303 26.62 -6.46 4.64
N LYS A 304 27.10 -7.25 3.66
CA LYS A 304 28.10 -8.32 3.82
C LYS A 304 27.65 -9.45 4.76
N THR A 305 26.35 -9.75 4.76
CA THR A 305 25.85 -11.00 5.35
C THR A 305 26.10 -12.18 4.40
N ILE A 306 26.03 -11.91 3.09
CA ILE A 306 26.40 -12.83 2.02
C ILE A 306 27.69 -12.31 1.40
N GLU A 307 28.80 -13.01 1.62
CA GLU A 307 30.10 -12.68 1.02
C GLU A 307 30.48 -13.67 -0.10
N ASN A 308 29.84 -14.83 -0.16
CA ASN A 308 30.07 -15.85 -1.19
C ASN A 308 28.79 -16.67 -1.49
N LYS A 309 28.82 -17.53 -2.52
CA LYS A 309 27.68 -18.38 -2.90
C LYS A 309 27.24 -19.35 -1.80
N GLN A 310 28.14 -19.80 -0.93
CA GLN A 310 27.78 -20.69 0.19
C GLN A 310 26.95 -19.94 1.23
N ASP A 311 27.31 -18.70 1.56
CA ASP A 311 26.52 -17.86 2.47
C ASP A 311 25.11 -17.63 1.93
N ALA A 312 24.96 -17.50 0.61
CA ALA A 312 23.65 -17.36 -0.05
C ALA A 312 22.79 -18.64 0.08
N MET A 313 23.41 -19.82 0.06
CA MET A 313 22.69 -21.06 0.38
C MET A 313 22.34 -21.13 1.87
N ASP A 314 23.30 -20.77 2.73
CA ASP A 314 23.14 -20.84 4.18
C ASP A 314 22.02 -19.91 4.65
N ILE A 315 21.95 -18.68 4.15
CA ILE A 315 20.91 -17.72 4.53
C ILE A 315 19.50 -18.19 4.11
N LEU A 316 19.38 -18.90 2.98
CA LEU A 316 18.11 -19.49 2.56
C LEU A 316 17.61 -20.53 3.56
N THR A 317 18.49 -21.26 4.25
CA THR A 317 18.08 -22.25 5.26
C THR A 317 17.35 -21.64 6.47
N TRP A 318 17.49 -20.33 6.68
CA TRP A 318 16.81 -19.59 7.76
C TRP A 318 15.37 -19.19 7.40
N THR A 319 14.98 -19.33 6.14
CA THR A 319 13.70 -18.86 5.60
C THR A 319 12.56 -19.86 5.81
N PHE A 320 11.32 -19.39 5.71
CA PHE A 320 10.14 -20.25 5.76
C PHE A 320 10.03 -21.07 4.48
N PHE A 321 10.45 -20.51 3.34
CA PHE A 321 10.61 -21.21 2.06
C PHE A 321 11.39 -22.52 2.21
N TYR A 322 12.54 -22.50 2.89
CA TYR A 322 13.33 -23.72 3.12
C TYR A 322 12.60 -24.80 3.91
N ARG A 323 11.70 -24.41 4.82
CA ARG A 323 10.86 -25.37 5.55
C ARG A 323 9.73 -25.91 4.69
N ARG A 324 9.16 -25.09 3.80
CA ARG A 324 8.02 -25.48 2.96
C ARG A 324 8.40 -26.31 1.75
N MET A 325 9.59 -26.11 1.17
CA MET A 325 10.02 -26.86 -0.01
C MET A 325 10.02 -28.38 0.19
N THR A 326 10.28 -28.86 1.41
CA THR A 326 10.27 -30.30 1.74
C THR A 326 8.86 -30.85 1.96
N GLN A 327 7.91 -29.99 2.34
CA GLN A 327 6.55 -30.36 2.70
C GLN A 327 5.59 -30.31 1.51
N ASN A 328 5.82 -29.38 0.58
CA ASN A 328 5.02 -29.24 -0.64
C ASN A 328 5.92 -28.96 -1.86
N PRO A 329 6.76 -29.93 -2.27
CA PRO A 329 7.77 -29.73 -3.31
C PRO A 329 7.18 -29.29 -4.65
N ASN A 330 6.05 -29.88 -5.07
CA ASN A 330 5.41 -29.56 -6.34
C ASN A 330 4.99 -28.08 -6.46
N TYR A 331 4.66 -27.42 -5.34
CA TYR A 331 4.32 -26.00 -5.33
C TYR A 331 5.52 -25.13 -5.72
N TYR A 332 6.72 -25.56 -5.37
CA TYR A 332 7.99 -24.90 -5.67
C TYR A 332 8.69 -25.51 -6.89
N ASN A 333 7.97 -26.25 -7.75
CA ASN A 333 8.50 -26.93 -8.93
C ASN A 333 9.64 -27.94 -8.64
N LEU A 334 9.64 -28.54 -7.45
CA LEU A 334 10.57 -29.60 -7.06
C LEU A 334 9.98 -30.99 -7.36
N ASN A 335 10.75 -31.84 -8.04
CA ASN A 335 10.34 -33.19 -8.42
C ASN A 335 10.58 -34.24 -7.33
N SER A 336 11.44 -33.96 -6.35
CA SER A 336 11.85 -34.91 -5.31
C SER A 336 12.34 -34.18 -4.05
N VAL A 337 12.16 -34.81 -2.89
CA VAL A 337 12.55 -34.30 -1.57
C VAL A 337 13.86 -34.90 -1.04
N SER A 338 14.58 -35.66 -1.85
CA SER A 338 15.90 -36.16 -1.42
C SER A 338 16.87 -34.99 -1.18
N HIS A 339 17.80 -35.15 -0.23
CA HIS A 339 18.81 -34.13 0.07
C HIS A 339 19.55 -33.60 -1.17
N ARG A 340 19.87 -34.50 -2.12
CA ARG A 340 20.52 -34.11 -3.37
C ARG A 340 19.66 -33.16 -4.21
N HIS A 341 18.41 -33.52 -4.47
CA HIS A 341 17.50 -32.69 -5.28
C HIS A 341 17.20 -31.33 -4.62
N LEU A 342 17.08 -31.29 -3.29
CA LEU A 342 16.91 -30.02 -2.57
C LEU A 342 18.14 -29.13 -2.68
N SER A 343 19.33 -29.72 -2.52
CA SER A 343 20.60 -29.00 -2.67
C SER A 343 20.81 -28.51 -4.11
N ASP A 344 20.53 -29.36 -5.10
CA ASP A 344 20.67 -29.01 -6.52
C ASP A 344 19.73 -27.85 -6.88
N HIS A 345 18.47 -27.90 -6.43
CA HIS A 345 17.49 -26.82 -6.66
C HIS A 345 17.87 -25.50 -5.96
N LEU A 346 18.34 -25.57 -4.71
CA LEU A 346 18.82 -24.37 -4.00
C LEU A 346 20.04 -23.77 -4.67
N SER A 347 20.98 -24.62 -5.12
CA SER A 347 22.16 -24.19 -5.86
C SER A 347 21.77 -23.53 -7.17
N GLU A 348 20.85 -24.12 -7.94
CA GLU A 348 20.34 -23.54 -9.19
C GLU A 348 19.63 -22.20 -8.94
N LEU A 349 18.81 -22.12 -7.89
CA LEU A 349 18.11 -20.90 -7.52
C LEU A 349 19.09 -19.78 -7.16
N VAL A 350 20.11 -20.07 -6.33
CA VAL A 350 21.15 -19.10 -5.97
C VAL A 350 21.94 -18.67 -7.20
N GLU A 351 22.36 -19.62 -8.04
CA GLU A 351 23.14 -19.34 -9.23
C GLU A 351 22.36 -18.45 -10.22
N ASN A 352 21.09 -18.77 -10.49
CA ASN A 352 20.25 -17.97 -11.37
C ASN A 352 20.03 -16.55 -10.81
N THR A 353 19.72 -16.43 -9.51
CA THR A 353 19.48 -15.13 -8.87
C THR A 353 20.73 -14.25 -8.89
N LEU A 354 21.90 -14.81 -8.56
CA LEU A 354 23.15 -14.06 -8.58
C LEU A 354 23.54 -13.67 -10.01
N ASN A 355 23.35 -14.56 -10.99
CA ASN A 355 23.63 -14.25 -12.40
C ASN A 355 22.71 -13.15 -12.95
N ASP A 356 21.43 -13.14 -12.56
CA ASP A 356 20.52 -12.04 -12.89
C ASP A 356 21.02 -10.72 -12.29
N LEU A 357 21.41 -10.71 -11.01
CA LEU A 357 21.95 -9.52 -10.34
C LEU A 357 23.28 -9.03 -10.94
N VAL A 358 24.14 -9.94 -11.41
CA VAL A 358 25.35 -9.61 -12.18
C VAL A 358 24.97 -8.98 -13.53
N SER A 359 23.98 -9.54 -14.23
CA SER A 359 23.52 -9.02 -15.52
C SER A 359 22.99 -7.59 -15.42
N SER A 360 22.30 -7.27 -14.31
CA SER A 360 21.83 -5.92 -13.98
C SER A 360 22.92 -5.02 -13.38
N LYS A 361 24.18 -5.49 -13.26
CA LYS A 361 25.34 -4.77 -12.70
C LYS A 361 25.14 -4.32 -11.24
N CYS A 362 24.34 -5.07 -10.48
CA CYS A 362 24.10 -4.80 -9.07
C CYS A 362 25.20 -5.40 -8.18
N ILE A 363 25.79 -6.52 -8.60
CA ILE A 363 26.86 -7.23 -7.90
C ILE A 363 27.95 -7.67 -8.87
N SER A 364 29.13 -8.00 -8.34
CA SER A 364 30.21 -8.70 -9.05
C SER A 364 30.48 -10.04 -8.37
N ILE A 365 30.82 -11.04 -9.19
CA ILE A 365 31.30 -12.34 -8.73
C ILE A 365 32.79 -12.44 -9.05
N GLU A 366 33.60 -12.64 -8.02
CA GLU A 366 35.06 -12.82 -8.09
C GLU A 366 35.37 -14.30 -7.86
N ASP A 367 36.36 -14.84 -8.59
CA ASP A 367 36.82 -16.24 -8.50
C ASP A 367 35.69 -17.30 -8.56
N GLU A 368 34.63 -17.00 -9.31
CA GLU A 368 33.40 -17.82 -9.45
C GLU A 368 32.62 -18.10 -8.15
N MET A 369 33.03 -17.52 -7.02
CA MET A 369 32.52 -17.86 -5.68
C MET A 369 32.19 -16.65 -4.82
N ASP A 370 33.09 -15.67 -4.74
CA ASP A 370 32.95 -14.53 -3.84
C ASP A 370 32.07 -13.45 -4.49
N VAL A 371 31.21 -12.82 -3.70
CA VAL A 371 30.25 -11.82 -4.18
C VAL A 371 30.50 -10.47 -3.52
N SER A 372 30.55 -9.42 -4.33
CA SER A 372 30.77 -8.05 -3.87
C SER A 372 29.67 -7.12 -4.41
N PRO A 373 29.12 -6.20 -3.58
CA PRO A 373 28.11 -5.27 -4.05
C PRO A 373 28.74 -4.21 -4.96
N LEU A 374 28.09 -3.93 -6.09
CA LEU A 374 28.42 -2.80 -6.95
C LEU A 374 27.57 -1.58 -6.59
N ASN A 375 27.90 -0.44 -7.17
CA ASN A 375 27.25 0.82 -6.86
C ASN A 375 25.72 0.79 -7.06
N LEU A 376 25.23 0.16 -8.13
CA LEU A 376 23.79 0.02 -8.37
C LEU A 376 23.10 -0.81 -7.28
N GLY A 377 23.72 -1.92 -6.85
CA GLY A 377 23.21 -2.74 -5.75
C GLY A 377 23.21 -1.99 -4.41
N MET A 378 24.23 -1.16 -4.17
CA MET A 378 24.28 -0.30 -2.98
C MET A 378 23.16 0.74 -2.96
N ILE A 379 22.90 1.40 -4.10
CA ILE A 379 21.80 2.36 -4.24
C ILE A 379 20.45 1.66 -4.00
N ALA A 380 20.24 0.51 -4.64
CA ALA A 380 19.01 -0.25 -4.53
C ALA A 380 18.72 -0.68 -3.07
N ALA A 381 19.73 -1.23 -2.40
CA ALA A 381 19.63 -1.63 -0.99
C ALA A 381 19.44 -0.44 -0.04
N TYR A 382 20.05 0.71 -0.34
CA TYR A 382 19.96 1.90 0.51
C TYR A 382 18.56 2.52 0.51
N TYR A 383 17.94 2.65 -0.67
CA TYR A 383 16.61 3.25 -0.83
C TYR A 383 15.46 2.24 -0.72
N ASN A 384 15.77 0.94 -0.59
CA ASN A 384 14.79 -0.15 -0.59
C ASN A 384 13.91 -0.11 -1.85
N ILE A 385 14.57 -0.13 -3.01
CA ILE A 385 13.95 -0.16 -4.34
C ILE A 385 14.32 -1.45 -5.04
N SER A 386 13.47 -1.89 -5.97
CA SER A 386 13.67 -3.14 -6.68
C SER A 386 14.88 -3.08 -7.60
N TYR A 387 15.62 -4.18 -7.72
CA TYR A 387 16.75 -4.28 -8.64
C TYR A 387 16.33 -3.99 -10.10
N VAL A 388 15.11 -4.38 -10.49
CA VAL A 388 14.54 -4.10 -11.82
C VAL A 388 14.42 -2.60 -12.06
N THR A 389 14.00 -1.84 -11.04
CA THR A 389 13.90 -0.37 -11.15
C THR A 389 15.26 0.26 -11.39
N VAL A 390 16.29 -0.18 -10.65
CA VAL A 390 17.65 0.36 -10.82
C VAL A 390 18.26 -0.05 -12.16
N GLU A 391 17.97 -1.25 -12.64
CA GLU A 391 18.34 -1.69 -13.99
C GLU A 391 17.72 -0.78 -15.06
N VAL A 392 16.41 -0.50 -14.97
CA VAL A 392 15.71 0.43 -15.86
C VAL A 392 16.35 1.81 -15.82
N TYR A 393 16.72 2.30 -14.63
CA TYR A 393 17.38 3.60 -14.46
C TYR A 393 18.75 3.62 -15.12
N SER A 394 19.57 2.59 -14.89
CA SER A 394 20.90 2.43 -15.50
C SER A 394 20.85 2.41 -17.03
N MET A 395 19.83 1.76 -17.61
CA MET A 395 19.66 1.66 -19.07
C MET A 395 19.04 2.93 -19.69
N SER A 396 18.16 3.62 -18.96
CA SER A 396 17.32 4.69 -19.51
C SER A 396 17.85 6.10 -19.21
N LEU A 397 18.54 6.30 -18.09
CA LEU A 397 19.12 7.60 -17.72
C LEU A 397 20.40 7.85 -18.51
N LYS A 398 20.42 8.95 -19.25
CA LYS A 398 21.53 9.40 -20.09
C LYS A 398 21.92 10.81 -19.69
N GLU A 399 23.12 11.24 -20.08
CA GLU A 399 23.63 12.60 -19.85
C GLU A 399 22.68 13.71 -20.37
N ARG A 400 21.90 13.41 -21.42
CA ARG A 400 20.97 14.35 -22.07
C ARG A 400 19.52 14.19 -21.63
N THR A 401 19.23 13.33 -20.66
CA THR A 401 17.86 13.13 -20.15
C THR A 401 17.37 14.43 -19.51
N LYS A 402 16.20 14.89 -19.94
CA LYS A 402 15.52 16.11 -19.44
C LYS A 402 14.31 15.74 -18.58
N LEU A 403 13.66 16.74 -17.99
CA LEU A 403 12.46 16.59 -17.15
C LEU A 403 11.41 15.63 -17.70
N LYS A 404 11.03 15.74 -18.99
CA LYS A 404 10.09 14.81 -19.64
C LYS A 404 10.54 13.36 -19.53
N GLY A 405 11.81 13.09 -19.84
CA GLY A 405 12.38 11.74 -19.78
C GLY A 405 12.52 11.24 -18.36
N LEU A 406 12.92 12.10 -17.41
CA LEU A 406 12.97 11.75 -15.98
C LEU A 406 11.59 11.34 -15.47
N LEU A 407 10.56 12.12 -15.79
CA LEU A 407 9.19 11.83 -15.38
C LEU A 407 8.69 10.50 -15.96
N GLU A 408 8.98 10.21 -17.22
CA GLU A 408 8.64 8.95 -17.88
C GLU A 408 9.36 7.76 -17.23
N ILE A 409 10.68 7.88 -17.02
CA ILE A 409 11.51 6.82 -16.41
C ILE A 409 11.06 6.53 -14.97
N VAL A 410 10.87 7.56 -14.14
CA VAL A 410 10.44 7.39 -12.75
C VAL A 410 9.04 6.80 -12.68
N SER A 411 8.12 7.23 -13.55
CA SER A 411 6.76 6.65 -13.62
C SER A 411 6.73 5.17 -14.02
N SER A 412 7.80 4.68 -14.66
CA SER A 412 7.95 3.30 -15.14
C SER A 412 8.63 2.37 -14.14
N SER A 413 8.87 2.84 -12.91
CA SER A 413 9.50 2.04 -11.84
C SER A 413 8.59 0.88 -11.39
N ALA A 414 9.19 -0.26 -11.05
CA ALA A 414 8.46 -1.48 -10.66
C ALA A 414 7.56 -1.26 -9.43
N GLU A 415 7.92 -0.32 -8.55
CA GLU A 415 7.18 0.04 -7.34
C GLU A 415 5.77 0.59 -7.63
N PHE A 416 5.55 1.09 -8.85
CA PHE A 416 4.27 1.62 -9.31
C PHE A 416 3.43 0.60 -10.08
N GLU A 417 3.91 -0.63 -10.28
CA GLU A 417 3.11 -1.70 -10.88
C GLU A 417 1.92 -2.13 -10.02
N SER A 418 1.99 -1.87 -8.71
CA SER A 418 0.92 -2.12 -7.75
C SER A 418 -0.21 -1.07 -7.80
N ILE A 419 -0.07 0.00 -8.60
CA ILE A 419 -1.14 0.99 -8.74
C ILE A 419 -2.33 0.35 -9.47
N PRO A 420 -3.53 0.34 -8.86
CA PRO A 420 -4.68 -0.37 -9.41
C PRO A 420 -5.20 0.32 -10.66
N ILE A 421 -5.67 -0.45 -11.63
CA ILE A 421 -6.42 0.05 -12.79
C ILE A 421 -7.88 -0.33 -12.62
N ARG A 422 -8.78 0.65 -12.65
CA ARG A 422 -10.22 0.45 -12.41
C ARG A 422 -11.00 0.44 -13.73
N ARG A 423 -12.20 -0.16 -13.71
CA ARG A 423 -13.10 -0.17 -14.87
C ARG A 423 -13.47 1.24 -15.31
N HIS A 424 -13.37 1.48 -16.62
CA HIS A 424 -13.72 2.75 -17.27
C HIS A 424 -12.96 3.97 -16.72
N GLU A 425 -11.78 3.74 -16.15
CA GLU A 425 -10.90 4.80 -15.66
C GLU A 425 -10.22 5.56 -16.81
N ASP A 426 -10.09 4.92 -17.97
CA ASP A 426 -9.53 5.45 -19.22
C ASP A 426 -10.20 6.76 -19.67
N VAL A 427 -11.51 6.88 -19.51
CA VAL A 427 -12.27 8.09 -19.86
C VAL A 427 -11.84 9.28 -19.01
N ILE A 428 -11.59 9.06 -17.73
CA ILE A 428 -11.17 10.13 -16.80
C ILE A 428 -9.69 10.45 -17.02
N LEU A 429 -8.85 9.43 -17.17
CA LEU A 429 -7.42 9.60 -17.44
C LEU A 429 -7.18 10.36 -18.74
N ARG A 430 -8.00 10.15 -19.79
CA ARG A 430 -7.94 10.94 -21.03
C ARG A 430 -8.21 12.43 -20.81
N ARG A 431 -9.24 12.76 -20.01
CA ARG A 431 -9.56 14.17 -19.68
C ARG A 431 -8.46 14.83 -18.86
N ILE A 432 -7.80 14.08 -17.98
CA ILE A 432 -6.63 14.57 -17.24
C ILE A 432 -5.46 14.77 -18.20
N TYR A 433 -5.21 13.77 -19.06
CA TYR A 433 -4.13 13.82 -20.04
C TYR A 433 -4.23 15.07 -20.91
N ASP A 434 -5.41 15.42 -21.40
CA ASP A 434 -5.63 16.62 -22.23
C ASP A 434 -5.16 17.92 -21.54
N ARG A 435 -5.27 17.99 -20.20
CA ARG A 435 -4.97 19.19 -19.40
C ARG A 435 -3.52 19.28 -18.90
N VAL A 436 -2.79 18.17 -18.88
CA VAL A 436 -1.39 18.16 -18.39
C VAL A 436 -0.41 18.57 -19.51
N PRO A 437 0.72 19.23 -19.17
CA PRO A 437 1.61 19.84 -20.17
C PRO A 437 2.48 18.82 -20.90
N VAL A 438 2.93 17.74 -20.24
CA VAL A 438 3.86 16.78 -20.84
C VAL A 438 3.09 15.66 -21.53
N LYS A 439 3.31 15.52 -22.85
CA LYS A 439 2.69 14.52 -23.71
C LYS A 439 3.67 13.43 -24.14
N LEU A 440 3.18 12.20 -24.22
CA LEU A 440 3.86 11.02 -24.75
C LEU A 440 3.38 10.70 -26.17
N GLU A 441 4.22 10.03 -26.95
CA GLU A 441 3.89 9.59 -28.31
C GLU A 441 2.92 8.39 -28.28
N ASN A 442 3.21 7.41 -27.41
CA ASN A 442 2.38 6.23 -27.21
C ASN A 442 1.71 6.30 -25.85
N VAL A 443 0.38 6.34 -25.84
CA VAL A 443 -0.42 6.40 -24.61
C VAL A 443 -1.15 5.09 -24.40
N ASN A 444 -1.03 4.53 -23.20
CA ASN A 444 -1.80 3.37 -22.78
C ASN A 444 -2.51 3.68 -21.46
N TYR A 445 -3.81 3.96 -21.54
CA TYR A 445 -4.64 4.30 -20.38
C TYR A 445 -4.87 3.13 -19.42
N GLU A 446 -4.54 1.91 -19.85
CA GLU A 446 -4.70 0.67 -19.07
C GLU A 446 -3.39 0.28 -18.37
N ALA A 447 -2.31 1.03 -18.59
CA ALA A 447 -1.01 0.76 -18.00
C ALA A 447 -0.80 1.54 -16.68
N PRO A 448 -0.35 0.87 -15.58
CA PRO A 448 -0.05 1.52 -14.31
C PRO A 448 0.99 2.64 -14.42
N HIS A 449 2.06 2.45 -15.20
CA HIS A 449 3.10 3.47 -15.40
C HIS A 449 2.54 4.76 -16.00
N PHE A 450 1.65 4.64 -16.99
CA PHE A 450 1.03 5.80 -17.62
C PHE A 450 0.06 6.53 -16.68
N LYS A 451 -0.69 5.77 -15.87
CA LYS A 451 -1.51 6.35 -14.81
C LYS A 451 -0.64 7.12 -13.80
N THR A 452 0.47 6.55 -13.35
CA THR A 452 1.42 7.23 -12.44
C THR A 452 1.99 8.50 -13.06
N PHE A 453 2.39 8.44 -14.33
CA PHE A 453 2.85 9.59 -15.10
C PHE A 453 1.82 10.72 -15.10
N LEU A 454 0.54 10.41 -15.32
CA LEU A 454 -0.56 11.37 -15.26
C LEU A 454 -0.78 11.94 -13.86
N LEU A 455 -0.76 11.09 -12.83
CA LEU A 455 -1.03 11.49 -11.45
C LEU A 455 0.05 12.43 -10.91
N LEU A 456 1.32 12.21 -11.27
CA LEU A 456 2.41 13.14 -10.94
C LEU A 456 2.20 14.50 -11.60
N GLN A 457 1.85 14.54 -12.89
CA GLN A 457 1.58 15.81 -13.56
C GLN A 457 0.35 16.53 -13.01
N ALA A 458 -0.70 15.78 -12.66
CA ALA A 458 -1.88 16.32 -12.01
C ALA A 458 -1.54 16.93 -10.64
N HIS A 459 -0.58 16.35 -9.91
CA HIS A 459 -0.06 16.88 -8.64
C HIS A 459 0.63 18.23 -8.85
N PHE A 460 1.60 18.31 -9.77
CA PHE A 460 2.31 19.56 -10.09
C PHE A 460 1.37 20.66 -10.59
N SER A 461 0.30 20.27 -11.29
CA SER A 461 -0.71 21.17 -11.82
C SER A 461 -1.83 21.50 -10.82
N ARG A 462 -1.81 20.91 -9.61
CA ARG A 462 -2.85 21.01 -8.58
C ARG A 462 -4.27 20.78 -9.12
N LEU A 463 -4.43 19.83 -10.03
CA LEU A 463 -5.73 19.49 -10.60
C LEU A 463 -6.61 18.82 -9.56
N HIS A 464 -7.90 19.17 -9.55
CA HIS A 464 -8.87 18.47 -8.73
C HIS A 464 -9.15 17.07 -9.29
N LEU A 465 -8.79 16.04 -8.51
CA LEU A 465 -8.96 14.64 -8.87
C LEU A 465 -10.17 14.03 -8.14
N PRO A 466 -10.87 13.07 -8.76
CA PRO A 466 -11.83 12.21 -8.05
C PRO A 466 -11.15 11.50 -6.88
N PRO A 467 -11.88 11.18 -5.79
CA PRO A 467 -11.27 10.62 -4.59
C PRO A 467 -10.47 9.32 -4.82
N ASP A 468 -10.88 8.49 -5.78
CA ASP A 468 -10.17 7.24 -6.15
C ASP A 468 -8.77 7.54 -6.69
N LEU A 469 -8.65 8.51 -7.60
CA LEU A 469 -7.38 8.93 -8.19
C LEU A 469 -6.53 9.75 -7.20
N ALA A 470 -7.16 10.49 -6.29
CA ALA A 470 -6.46 11.20 -5.23
C ALA A 470 -5.81 10.22 -4.23
N SER A 471 -6.50 9.11 -3.91
CA SER A 471 -5.94 8.02 -3.12
C SER A 471 -4.72 7.39 -3.80
N ASP A 472 -4.83 7.11 -5.10
CA ASP A 472 -3.71 6.55 -5.87
C ASP A 472 -2.53 7.52 -5.95
N GLN A 473 -2.81 8.82 -6.15
CA GLN A 473 -1.80 9.87 -6.16
C GLN A 473 -1.05 9.92 -4.82
N ALA A 474 -1.74 9.77 -3.69
CA ALA A 474 -1.08 9.72 -2.38
C ALA A 474 -0.12 8.51 -2.25
N ILE A 475 -0.49 7.35 -2.80
CA ILE A 475 0.40 6.16 -2.83
C ILE A 475 1.63 6.45 -3.70
N VAL A 476 1.43 7.07 -4.87
CA VAL A 476 2.53 7.46 -5.77
C VAL A 476 3.51 8.41 -5.07
N LEU A 477 2.98 9.48 -4.45
CA LEU A 477 3.78 10.48 -3.75
C LEU A 477 4.52 9.91 -2.54
N GLY A 478 3.96 8.90 -1.88
CA GLY A 478 4.61 8.20 -0.78
C GLY A 478 5.86 7.42 -1.17
N LYS A 479 6.02 7.04 -2.45
CA LYS A 479 7.16 6.26 -2.96
C LYS A 479 8.13 7.09 -3.82
N VAL A 480 7.64 8.13 -4.51
CA VAL A 480 8.39 8.84 -5.56
C VAL A 480 9.69 9.50 -5.08
N LEU A 481 9.75 9.98 -3.83
CA LEU A 481 10.94 10.70 -3.34
C LEU A 481 12.16 9.78 -3.21
N ASN A 482 11.98 8.55 -2.74
CA ASN A 482 13.06 7.57 -2.66
C ASN A 482 13.56 7.19 -4.07
N LEU A 483 12.64 7.06 -5.02
CA LEU A 483 12.95 6.79 -6.42
C LEU A 483 13.73 7.93 -7.07
N LEU A 484 13.36 9.17 -6.81
CA LEU A 484 14.08 10.34 -7.32
C LEU A 484 15.47 10.50 -6.69
N ALA A 485 15.62 10.22 -5.38
CA ALA A 485 16.92 10.17 -4.74
C ALA A 485 17.82 9.10 -5.36
N ALA A 486 17.27 7.91 -5.65
CA ALA A 486 18.01 6.88 -6.37
C ALA A 486 18.37 7.31 -7.81
N CYS A 487 17.49 8.02 -8.53
CA CYS A 487 17.84 8.61 -9.84
C CYS A 487 19.02 9.57 -9.72
N VAL A 488 19.03 10.45 -8.70
CA VAL A 488 20.13 11.39 -8.46
C VAL A 488 21.44 10.63 -8.26
N ASP A 489 21.45 9.60 -7.43
CA ASP A 489 22.66 8.82 -7.14
C ASP A 489 23.15 8.00 -8.33
N VAL A 490 22.24 7.43 -9.13
CA VAL A 490 22.61 6.74 -10.38
C VAL A 490 23.22 7.71 -11.39
N MET A 491 22.67 8.92 -11.51
CA MET A 491 23.16 9.93 -12.44
C MET A 491 24.48 10.55 -11.97
N SER A 492 24.61 10.86 -10.68
CA SER A 492 25.86 11.42 -10.11
C SER A 492 27.01 10.41 -10.22
N SER A 493 26.73 9.13 -10.02
CA SER A 493 27.72 8.05 -10.16
C SER A 493 28.24 7.88 -11.58
N ASN A 494 27.40 8.19 -12.58
CA ASN A 494 27.81 8.24 -13.99
C ASN A 494 28.36 9.61 -14.41
N ALA A 495 28.60 10.52 -13.45
CA ALA A 495 29.08 11.88 -13.65
C ALA A 495 28.19 12.74 -14.56
N TYR A 496 26.87 12.50 -14.55
CA TYR A 496 25.94 13.31 -15.31
C TYR A 496 25.43 14.51 -14.49
N LEU A 497 25.80 15.73 -14.90
CA LEU A 497 25.37 16.97 -14.23
C LEU A 497 23.85 17.18 -14.30
N ASN A 498 23.17 16.58 -15.28
CA ASN A 498 21.70 16.62 -15.37
C ASN A 498 20.98 15.92 -14.21
N ALA A 499 21.70 15.32 -13.25
CA ALA A 499 21.16 14.89 -11.96
C ALA A 499 20.40 16.01 -11.23
N LEU A 500 20.78 17.27 -11.47
CA LEU A 500 20.05 18.45 -10.99
C LEU A 500 18.56 18.41 -11.40
N GLY A 501 18.22 17.92 -12.58
CA GLY A 501 16.82 17.79 -13.01
C GLY A 501 16.01 16.80 -12.17
N ALA A 502 16.64 15.77 -11.60
CA ALA A 502 15.99 14.86 -10.66
C ALA A 502 15.84 15.50 -9.27
N MET A 503 16.78 16.36 -8.87
CA MET A 503 16.66 17.19 -7.66
C MET A 503 15.51 18.19 -7.80
N ASP A 504 15.40 18.88 -8.94
CA ASP A 504 14.31 19.81 -9.25
C ASP A 504 12.96 19.07 -9.23
N LEU A 505 12.87 17.90 -9.85
CA LEU A 505 11.66 17.07 -9.81
C LEU A 505 11.30 16.62 -8.39
N SER A 506 12.28 16.41 -7.51
CA SER A 506 12.03 16.12 -6.09
C SER A 506 11.39 17.32 -5.39
N GLN A 507 11.88 18.52 -5.65
CA GLN A 507 11.31 19.76 -5.11
C GLN A 507 9.88 19.99 -5.65
N MET A 508 9.65 19.74 -6.95
CA MET A 508 8.33 19.80 -7.57
C MET A 508 7.32 18.83 -6.92
N CYS A 509 7.76 17.62 -6.59
CA CYS A 509 6.95 16.63 -5.85
C CYS A 509 6.58 17.13 -4.44
N VAL A 510 7.52 17.72 -3.70
CA VAL A 510 7.26 18.22 -2.35
C VAL A 510 6.33 19.45 -2.38
N GLN A 511 6.57 20.40 -3.28
CA GLN A 511 5.83 21.67 -3.34
C GLN A 511 4.57 21.65 -4.22
N ALA A 512 4.32 20.55 -4.92
CA ALA A 512 3.17 20.38 -5.82
C ALA A 512 3.06 21.51 -6.85
N MET A 513 4.15 21.79 -7.56
CA MET A 513 4.23 22.85 -8.57
C MET A 513 5.21 22.49 -9.69
N TRP A 514 5.07 23.14 -10.84
CA TRP A 514 6.05 23.03 -11.92
C TRP A 514 7.26 23.94 -11.67
N ASP A 515 8.40 23.59 -12.27
CA ASP A 515 9.62 24.42 -12.28
C ASP A 515 9.42 25.79 -12.94
N SER A 516 8.49 25.87 -13.88
CA SER A 516 8.09 27.10 -14.58
C SER A 516 7.07 27.96 -13.83
N ASP A 517 6.52 27.48 -12.70
CA ASP A 517 5.61 28.26 -11.86
C ASP A 517 6.38 29.31 -11.02
N SER A 518 5.67 30.32 -10.51
CA SER A 518 6.25 31.29 -9.59
C SER A 518 6.69 30.63 -8.26
N PRO A 519 7.88 30.96 -7.72
CA PRO A 519 8.33 30.52 -6.40
C PRO A 519 7.40 30.93 -5.24
N LEU A 520 6.41 31.80 -5.47
CA LEU A 520 5.45 32.17 -4.45
C LEU A 520 4.34 31.11 -4.28
N LYS A 521 4.15 30.22 -5.26
CA LYS A 521 3.09 29.20 -5.25
C LYS A 521 3.26 28.13 -4.17
N GLN A 522 4.48 27.95 -3.65
CA GLN A 522 4.77 27.07 -2.50
C GLN A 522 4.21 27.60 -1.19
N ILE A 523 3.94 28.91 -1.08
CA ILE A 523 3.39 29.49 0.15
C ILE A 523 1.91 29.10 0.28
N PRO A 524 1.45 28.65 1.46
CA PRO A 524 0.03 28.35 1.69
C PRO A 524 -0.87 29.54 1.35
N HIS A 525 -2.03 29.26 0.73
CA HIS A 525 -3.06 30.26 0.36
C HIS A 525 -2.65 31.23 -0.76
N PHE A 526 -1.53 31.01 -1.45
CA PHE A 526 -1.13 31.82 -2.60
C PHE A 526 -1.78 31.34 -3.89
N ASP A 527 -3.00 31.82 -4.12
CA ASP A 527 -3.72 31.63 -5.38
C ASP A 527 -3.14 32.52 -6.50
N THR A 528 -3.57 32.28 -7.74
CA THR A 528 -3.13 33.02 -8.93
C THR A 528 -3.28 34.54 -8.78
N ASP A 529 -4.33 34.99 -8.10
CA ASP A 529 -4.60 36.42 -7.89
C ASP A 529 -3.63 37.05 -6.89
N VAL A 530 -3.23 36.32 -5.84
CA VAL A 530 -2.24 36.79 -4.86
C VAL A 530 -0.88 36.92 -5.56
N ILE A 531 -0.49 35.88 -6.30
CA ILE A 531 0.77 35.86 -7.05
C ILE A 531 0.83 37.01 -8.06
N ALA A 532 -0.26 37.27 -8.79
CA ALA A 532 -0.34 38.37 -9.74
C ALA A 532 -0.15 39.74 -9.07
N ARG A 533 -0.73 39.95 -7.87
CA ARG A 533 -0.52 41.17 -7.09
C ARG A 533 0.93 41.31 -6.61
N CYS A 534 1.53 40.23 -6.11
CA CYS A 534 2.93 40.23 -5.66
C CYS A 534 3.87 40.62 -6.81
N LYS A 535 3.68 39.99 -7.97
CA LYS A 535 4.45 40.28 -9.18
C LYS A 535 4.28 41.73 -9.64
N ALA A 536 3.08 42.30 -9.53
CA ALA A 536 2.83 43.70 -9.85
C ALA A 536 3.56 44.70 -8.92
N LYS A 537 3.87 44.28 -7.68
CA LYS A 537 4.70 45.05 -6.74
C LYS A 537 6.20 44.70 -6.80
N GLY A 538 6.63 43.83 -7.71
CA GLY A 538 8.03 43.40 -7.84
C GLY A 538 8.49 42.40 -6.78
N VAL A 539 7.55 41.66 -6.18
CA VAL A 539 7.81 40.58 -5.23
C VAL A 539 7.72 39.27 -6.00
N ASP A 540 8.86 38.62 -6.23
CA ASP A 540 8.97 37.42 -7.07
C ASP A 540 9.54 36.20 -6.30
N SER A 541 10.14 36.41 -5.14
CA SER A 541 10.76 35.38 -4.30
C SER A 541 10.15 35.30 -2.88
N VAL A 542 10.37 34.18 -2.18
CA VAL A 542 9.94 34.02 -0.78
C VAL A 542 10.72 34.98 0.14
N ILE A 543 11.98 35.26 -0.18
CA ILE A 543 12.84 36.18 0.57
C ILE A 543 12.28 37.59 0.48
N ASP A 544 11.79 38.01 -0.69
CA ASP A 544 11.16 39.32 -0.87
C ASP A 544 9.98 39.50 0.09
N ILE A 545 9.20 38.43 0.34
CA ILE A 545 8.07 38.46 1.29
C ILE A 545 8.53 38.57 2.75
N MET A 546 9.69 37.97 3.08
CA MET A 546 10.31 38.11 4.40
C MET A 546 10.68 39.57 4.67
N GLU A 547 11.18 40.26 3.66
CA GLU A 547 11.66 41.64 3.75
C GLU A 547 10.54 42.70 3.68
N LEU A 548 9.31 42.32 3.31
CA LEU A 548 8.17 43.24 3.30
C LEU A 548 7.86 43.79 4.69
N GLU A 549 7.61 45.10 4.79
CA GLU A 549 7.02 45.69 5.98
C GLU A 549 5.58 45.19 6.21
N ASP A 550 5.17 45.10 7.47
CA ASP A 550 3.89 44.50 7.87
C ASP A 550 2.68 45.16 7.18
N ASP A 551 2.67 46.49 7.03
CA ASP A 551 1.59 47.22 6.38
C ASP A 551 1.47 46.88 4.88
N VAL A 552 2.62 46.77 4.19
CA VAL A 552 2.69 46.41 2.78
C VAL A 552 2.29 44.95 2.58
N ARG A 553 2.74 44.07 3.48
CA ARG A 553 2.41 42.64 3.47
C ARG A 553 0.90 42.43 3.66
N ASN A 554 0.30 43.09 4.63
CA ASN A 554 -1.14 42.95 4.91
C ASN A 554 -2.01 43.45 3.74
N ASP A 555 -1.66 44.60 3.13
CA ASP A 555 -2.36 45.14 1.95
C ASP A 555 -2.24 44.21 0.73
N LEU A 556 -1.07 43.59 0.55
CA LEU A 556 -0.78 42.72 -0.58
C LEU A 556 -1.49 41.36 -0.47
N LEU A 557 -1.37 40.72 0.69
CA LEU A 557 -1.86 39.36 0.92
C LEU A 557 -3.37 39.33 1.13
N ARG A 558 -3.93 40.28 1.89
CA ARG A 558 -5.38 40.36 2.19
C ARG A 558 -5.94 39.07 2.79
N MET A 559 -5.18 38.48 3.70
CA MET A 559 -5.47 37.20 4.32
C MET A 559 -6.01 37.38 5.75
N ASP A 560 -6.77 36.41 6.24
CA ASP A 560 -7.18 36.38 7.65
C ASP A 560 -6.02 36.01 8.58
N GLN A 561 -6.22 36.14 9.90
CA GLN A 561 -5.16 35.84 10.87
C GLN A 561 -4.69 34.38 10.85
N ARG A 562 -5.56 33.43 10.47
CA ARG A 562 -5.21 32.01 10.41
C ARG A 562 -4.32 31.74 9.20
N GLN A 563 -4.72 32.23 8.04
CA GLN A 563 -3.94 32.17 6.80
C GLN A 563 -2.59 32.86 6.98
N MET A 564 -2.55 34.04 7.60
CA MET A 564 -1.31 34.75 7.89
C MET A 564 -0.38 33.96 8.82
N ARG A 565 -0.94 33.21 9.79
CA ARG A 565 -0.15 32.31 10.64
C ARG A 565 0.46 31.16 9.84
N ASP A 566 -0.31 30.56 8.92
CA ASP A 566 0.20 29.48 8.06
C ASP A 566 1.32 29.99 7.15
N VAL A 567 1.15 31.18 6.56
CA VAL A 567 2.18 31.86 5.75
C VAL A 567 3.43 32.13 6.58
N ALA A 568 3.29 32.73 7.77
CA ALA A 568 4.43 33.00 8.65
C ALA A 568 5.17 31.73 9.06
N THR A 569 4.44 30.64 9.32
CA THR A 569 5.03 29.34 9.65
C THR A 569 5.88 28.81 8.50
N PHE A 570 5.38 28.89 7.26
CA PHE A 570 6.13 28.49 6.07
C PHE A 570 7.37 29.36 5.86
N VAL A 571 7.20 30.68 5.88
CA VAL A 571 8.26 31.64 5.59
C VAL A 571 9.39 31.56 6.62
N ASN A 572 9.08 31.36 7.90
CA ASN A 572 10.09 31.17 8.94
C ASN A 572 10.83 29.83 8.84
N ALA A 573 10.19 28.80 8.26
CA ALA A 573 10.81 27.50 8.04
C ALA A 573 11.59 27.44 6.71
N TYR A 574 11.45 28.45 5.85
CA TYR A 574 12.13 28.50 4.56
C TYR A 574 13.65 28.61 4.78
N PRO A 575 14.46 27.76 4.13
CA PRO A 575 15.90 27.76 4.36
C PRO A 575 16.54 29.05 3.84
N ASN A 576 17.23 29.76 4.73
CA ASN A 576 18.15 30.83 4.38
C ASN A 576 19.57 30.38 4.75
N LEU A 577 20.38 30.08 3.74
CA LEU A 577 21.70 29.47 3.90
C LEU A 577 22.75 30.33 3.17
N ASP A 578 23.69 30.87 3.94
CA ASP A 578 24.89 31.50 3.39
C ASP A 578 25.98 30.44 3.22
N VAL A 579 26.41 30.21 1.97
CA VAL A 579 27.43 29.21 1.64
C VAL A 579 28.75 29.91 1.30
N SER A 580 29.78 29.68 2.11
CA SER A 580 31.16 30.06 1.82
C SER A 580 31.98 28.81 1.47
N HIS A 581 32.87 28.92 0.50
CA HIS A 581 33.80 27.85 0.12
C HIS A 581 35.22 28.41 -0.02
N GLU A 582 36.22 27.64 0.40
CA GLU A 582 37.64 27.99 0.24
C GLU A 582 38.38 26.85 -0.45
N MET A 583 39.18 27.17 -1.48
CA MET A 583 40.10 26.18 -2.04
C MET A 583 41.33 26.08 -1.17
N GLU A 584 41.77 24.85 -0.85
CA GLU A 584 43.00 24.65 -0.11
C GLU A 584 44.20 25.20 -0.90
N GLU A 585 44.94 26.14 -0.30
CA GLU A 585 46.10 26.78 -0.92
C GLU A 585 47.23 25.77 -1.15
N GLY A 586 47.72 25.67 -2.39
CA GLY A 586 48.83 24.78 -2.75
C GLY A 586 49.15 24.79 -4.25
N GLU A 587 50.24 24.12 -4.63
CA GLU A 587 50.55 23.85 -6.04
C GLU A 587 49.66 22.70 -6.56
N TYR A 588 48.69 23.02 -7.42
CA TYR A 588 47.86 22.02 -8.06
C TYR A 588 48.63 21.32 -9.19
N THR A 589 48.82 20.01 -9.04
CA THR A 589 49.44 19.18 -10.09
C THR A 589 48.42 18.23 -10.70
N ALA A 590 48.64 17.84 -11.96
CA ALA A 590 47.71 16.95 -12.65
C ALA A 590 47.64 15.59 -11.93
N GLY A 591 46.42 15.18 -11.55
CA GLY A 591 46.17 13.90 -10.86
C GLY A 591 46.22 13.96 -9.33
N THR A 592 46.57 15.10 -8.72
CA THR A 592 46.44 15.26 -7.26
C THR A 592 45.01 15.65 -6.87
N PRO A 593 44.50 15.14 -5.74
CA PRO A 593 43.17 15.51 -5.23
C PRO A 593 43.14 17.01 -4.90
N ILE A 594 42.04 17.66 -5.28
CA ILE A 594 41.75 19.06 -4.94
C ILE A 594 40.67 19.05 -3.87
N VAL A 595 40.91 19.75 -2.76
CA VAL A 595 39.97 19.84 -1.64
C VAL A 595 39.35 21.24 -1.61
N LEU A 596 38.02 21.27 -1.66
CA LEU A 596 37.19 22.44 -1.35
C LEU A 596 36.78 22.33 0.12
N LYS A 597 37.15 23.33 0.94
CA LYS A 597 36.82 23.44 2.37
C LYS A 597 35.55 24.24 2.59
#